data_AF-A0A7R9YDR1-F1
#
_entry.id   AF-A0A7R9YDR1-F1
#
_cell.length_a   1.000
_cell.length_b   1.000
_cell.length_c   1.000
_cell.angle_alpha   90.00
_cell.angle_beta   90.00
_cell.angle_gamma   90.00
#
_symmetry.space_group_name_H-M   'P 1'
#
loop_
_entity.id
_entity.type
_entity.pdbx_description
1 polymer ?
#
loop_
_entity_poly.entity_id
_entity_poly.type
_entity_poly.pdbx_seq_one_letter_code
_entity_poly.pdbx_strand_id
1 'polypeptide(L)'
;DICGGVDNLFRSTTQLRKVDFQRTELPLPVFSDLIGALRMTTCEELDISVCNIHHRHCYELAQYLAQNTLRVLIMRYNEAGTHGAKHLAKALPHASKLEKLDIGWNAIGLEGAQTLINSIKSYIDINIDCNTIPH
;
A
#
# COMPACT_ATOMS: atom_id res chain seq x y z
N ASP A 1 -18.37 13.18 -5.01
CA ASP A 1 -17.05 13.63 -4.52
C ASP A 1 -16.41 12.43 -3.82
N ILE A 2 -15.17 12.09 -4.18
CA ILE A 2 -14.42 10.96 -3.64
C ILE A 2 -14.22 11.14 -2.12
N CYS A 3 -14.02 12.37 -1.62
CA CYS A 3 -13.96 12.68 -0.19
C CYS A 3 -15.25 12.27 0.54
N GLY A 4 -16.42 12.62 -0.02
CA GLY A 4 -17.71 12.22 0.56
C GLY A 4 -17.96 10.70 0.51
N GLY A 5 -17.38 10.00 -0.46
CA GLY A 5 -17.44 8.53 -0.56
C GLY A 5 -16.59 7.84 0.52
N VAL A 6 -15.37 8.33 0.73
CA VAL A 6 -14.45 7.90 1.81
C VAL A 6 -15.12 8.15 3.16
N ASP A 7 -15.56 9.39 3.44
CA ASP A 7 -16.20 9.75 4.71
C ASP A 7 -17.44 8.89 5.04
N ASN A 8 -18.30 8.61 4.06
CA ASN A 8 -19.49 7.81 4.27
C ASN A 8 -19.17 6.31 4.45
N LEU A 9 -18.14 5.80 3.78
CA LEU A 9 -17.68 4.42 3.95
C LEU A 9 -17.25 4.17 5.40
N PHE A 10 -16.49 5.12 6.00
CA PHE A 10 -15.94 4.96 7.34
C PHE A 10 -16.91 5.37 8.47
N ARG A 11 -17.85 6.30 8.24
CA ARG A 11 -18.90 6.64 9.23
C ARG A 11 -19.93 5.53 9.43
N SER A 12 -20.12 4.67 8.44
CA SER A 12 -21.15 3.63 8.47
C SER A 12 -20.66 2.26 8.97
N THR A 13 -19.34 2.06 9.15
CA THR A 13 -18.78 0.72 9.37
C THR A 13 -17.72 0.69 10.48
N THR A 14 -18.01 -0.02 11.57
CA THR A 14 -17.07 -0.20 12.70
C THR A 14 -16.10 -1.38 12.53
N GLN A 15 -16.15 -2.10 11.41
CA GLN A 15 -15.28 -3.27 11.12
C GLN A 15 -14.98 -3.42 9.62
N LEU A 16 -14.27 -2.46 9.02
CA LEU A 16 -13.82 -2.61 7.62
C LEU A 16 -12.64 -3.57 7.55
N ARG A 17 -12.91 -4.87 7.49
CA ARG A 17 -11.85 -5.88 7.33
C ARG A 17 -11.16 -5.79 5.97
N LYS A 18 -11.92 -5.45 4.92
CA LYS A 18 -11.43 -5.33 3.56
C LYS A 18 -11.89 -4.01 2.96
N VAL A 19 -10.94 -3.29 2.37
CA VAL A 19 -11.16 -2.01 1.72
C VAL A 19 -10.63 -2.11 0.29
N ASP A 20 -11.50 -1.84 -0.67
CA ASP A 20 -11.22 -1.92 -2.10
C ASP A 20 -11.57 -0.58 -2.75
N PHE A 21 -10.54 0.09 -3.28
CA PHE A 21 -10.66 1.33 -4.04
C PHE A 21 -10.18 1.16 -5.48
N GLN A 22 -10.09 -0.07 -5.99
CA GLN A 22 -9.55 -0.34 -7.32
C GLN A 22 -10.15 0.60 -8.37
N ARG A 23 -9.28 1.14 -9.25
CA ARG A 23 -9.69 2.03 -10.36
C ARG A 23 -10.34 3.34 -9.91
N THR A 24 -10.14 3.74 -8.65
CA THR A 24 -10.49 5.07 -8.14
C THR A 24 -9.24 5.91 -8.08
N GLU A 25 -9.22 7.06 -8.74
CA GLU A 25 -8.12 8.01 -8.57
C GLU A 25 -8.06 8.47 -7.13
N LEU A 26 -6.91 8.33 -6.48
CA LEU A 26 -6.70 8.77 -5.11
C LEU A 26 -5.64 9.87 -5.10
N PRO A 27 -6.02 11.14 -5.34
CA PRO A 27 -5.11 12.26 -5.14
C PRO A 27 -4.60 12.28 -3.71
N LEU A 28 -3.35 12.74 -3.52
CA LEU A 28 -2.70 12.74 -2.20
C LEU A 28 -3.57 13.20 -1.02
N PRO A 29 -4.31 14.33 -1.09
CA PRO A 29 -5.16 14.74 0.03
C PRO A 29 -6.22 13.69 0.41
N VAL A 30 -6.90 13.13 -0.59
CA VAL A 30 -7.92 12.08 -0.41
C VAL A 30 -7.27 10.81 0.14
N PHE A 31 -6.06 10.49 -0.35
CA PHE A 31 -5.29 9.35 0.14
C PHE A 31 -4.89 9.52 1.61
N SER A 32 -4.47 10.72 2.02
CA SER A 32 -4.15 11.03 3.41
C SER A 32 -5.37 10.88 4.31
N ASP A 33 -6.54 11.36 3.86
CA ASP A 33 -7.80 11.19 4.59
C ASP A 33 -8.16 9.70 4.73
N LEU A 34 -7.99 8.92 3.66
CA LEU A 34 -8.17 7.46 3.67
C LEU A 34 -7.23 6.79 4.69
N ILE A 35 -5.93 7.09 4.67
CA ILE A 35 -4.97 6.53 5.64
C ILE A 35 -5.33 6.94 7.08
N GLY A 36 -5.77 8.18 7.28
CA GLY A 36 -6.28 8.66 8.56
C GLY A 36 -7.47 7.84 9.05
N ALA A 37 -8.44 7.59 8.17
CA ALA A 37 -9.61 6.78 8.49
C ALA A 37 -9.27 5.32 8.77
N LEU A 38 -8.36 4.72 8.00
CA LEU A 38 -7.91 3.33 8.20
C LEU A 38 -7.21 3.13 9.55
N ARG A 39 -6.61 4.17 10.14
CA ARG A 39 -6.01 4.10 11.49
C ARG A 39 -7.06 4.01 12.60
N MET A 40 -8.30 4.42 12.33
CA MET A 40 -9.40 4.41 13.30
C MET A 40 -10.21 3.12 13.26
N THR A 41 -9.85 2.16 12.40
CA THR A 41 -10.54 0.89 12.23
C THR A 41 -9.55 -0.27 12.11
N THR A 42 -10.05 -1.50 12.13
CA THR A 42 -9.25 -2.71 11.92
C THR A 42 -9.39 -3.17 10.47
N CYS A 43 -8.44 -2.78 9.62
CA CYS A 43 -8.35 -3.24 8.23
C CYS A 43 -7.34 -4.39 8.11
N GLU A 44 -7.78 -5.50 7.54
CA GLU A 44 -6.96 -6.69 7.28
C GLU A 44 -6.45 -6.69 5.83
N GLU A 45 -7.25 -6.22 4.88
CA GLU A 45 -6.91 -6.19 3.45
C GLU A 45 -7.19 -4.82 2.82
N LEU A 46 -6.18 -4.24 2.17
CA LEU A 46 -6.30 -3.00 1.40
C LEU A 46 -5.92 -3.26 -0.05
N ASP A 47 -6.84 -2.97 -0.96
CA ASP A 47 -6.61 -2.96 -2.41
C ASP A 47 -6.77 -1.55 -2.98
N ILE A 48 -5.68 -1.02 -3.50
CA ILE A 48 -5.57 0.30 -4.13
C ILE A 48 -4.92 0.16 -5.53
N SER A 49 -5.24 -0.93 -6.22
CA SER A 49 -4.73 -1.17 -7.57
C SER A 49 -5.35 -0.21 -8.59
N VAL A 50 -4.55 0.29 -9.54
CA VAL A 50 -5.01 1.24 -10.57
C VAL A 50 -5.57 2.54 -9.94
N CYS A 51 -4.93 3.05 -8.88
CA CYS A 51 -5.39 4.24 -8.14
C CYS A 51 -4.52 5.49 -8.34
N ASN A 52 -3.62 5.47 -9.33
CA ASN A 52 -2.63 6.53 -9.56
C ASN A 52 -1.68 6.74 -8.36
N ILE A 53 -1.30 5.64 -7.70
CA ILE A 53 -0.41 5.64 -6.54
C ILE A 53 1.02 5.89 -7.01
N HIS A 54 1.74 6.73 -6.27
CA HIS A 54 3.08 7.22 -6.60
C HIS A 54 3.96 7.19 -5.35
N HIS A 55 5.25 7.46 -5.48
CA HIS A 55 6.19 7.43 -4.33
C HIS A 55 5.74 8.22 -3.09
N ARG A 56 5.04 9.36 -3.24
CA ARG A 56 4.49 10.15 -2.11
C ARG A 56 3.40 9.41 -1.34
N HIS A 57 2.51 8.72 -2.05
CA HIS A 57 1.51 7.84 -1.44
C HIS A 57 2.18 6.65 -0.71
N CYS A 58 3.24 6.09 -1.30
CA CYS A 58 4.02 5.03 -0.67
C CYS A 58 4.73 5.47 0.61
N TYR A 59 5.12 6.74 0.71
CA TYR A 59 5.65 7.30 1.95
C TYR A 59 4.59 7.27 3.07
N GLU A 60 3.35 7.68 2.79
CA GLU A 60 2.25 7.63 3.76
C GLU A 60 1.85 6.19 4.11
N LEU A 61 1.79 5.30 3.11
CA LEU A 61 1.58 3.86 3.33
C LEU A 61 2.64 3.25 4.23
N ALA A 62 3.91 3.63 4.05
CA ALA A 62 4.99 3.14 4.90
C ALA A 62 4.78 3.55 6.37
N GLN A 63 4.35 4.79 6.63
CA GLN A 63 4.02 5.25 7.99
C GLN A 63 2.82 4.50 8.57
N TYR A 64 1.86 4.10 7.72
CA TYR A 64 0.70 3.31 8.12
C TYR A 64 1.07 1.86 8.45
N LEU A 65 1.80 1.19 7.56
CA LEU A 65 2.21 -0.22 7.69
C LEU A 65 3.02 -0.47 8.95
N ALA A 66 3.87 0.48 9.35
CA ALA A 66 4.69 0.34 10.56
C ALA A 66 3.87 0.38 11.87
N GLN A 67 2.60 0.81 11.83
CA GLN A 67 1.77 1.08 13.01
C GLN A 67 0.41 0.37 12.98
N ASN A 68 0.11 -0.42 11.94
CA ASN A 68 -1.17 -1.09 11.77
C ASN A 68 -1.02 -2.63 11.74
N THR A 69 -2.14 -3.33 11.78
CA THR A 69 -2.26 -4.78 11.73
C THR A 69 -2.67 -5.30 10.35
N LEU A 70 -2.46 -4.52 9.28
CA LEU A 70 -2.78 -4.92 7.91
C LEU A 70 -2.07 -6.24 7.55
N ARG A 71 -2.82 -7.19 6.97
CA ARG A 71 -2.33 -8.50 6.54
C ARG A 71 -2.03 -8.55 5.05
N VAL A 72 -2.85 -7.89 4.25
CA VAL A 72 -2.74 -7.90 2.78
C VAL A 72 -2.74 -6.48 2.24
N LEU A 73 -1.70 -6.14 1.48
CA LEU A 73 -1.65 -4.92 0.67
C LEU A 73 -1.52 -5.28 -0.80
N ILE A 74 -2.47 -4.83 -1.62
CA ILE A 74 -2.45 -4.96 -3.07
C ILE A 74 -2.47 -3.57 -3.67
N MET A 75 -1.46 -3.24 -4.47
CA MET A 75 -1.31 -1.93 -5.09
C MET A 75 -0.80 -2.05 -6.54
N ARG A 76 -1.31 -3.05 -7.28
CA ARG A 76 -0.87 -3.35 -8.64
C ARG A 76 -1.19 -2.21 -9.62
N TYR A 77 -0.45 -2.15 -10.73
CA TYR A 77 -0.73 -1.22 -11.83
C TYR A 77 -0.77 0.24 -11.35
N ASN A 78 0.29 0.64 -10.67
CA ASN A 78 0.49 1.99 -10.17
C ASN A 78 1.88 2.48 -10.57
N GLU A 79 2.32 3.63 -10.08
CA GLU A 79 3.64 4.20 -10.40
C GLU A 79 4.41 4.51 -9.11
N ALA A 80 4.46 3.54 -8.19
CA ALA A 80 5.22 3.68 -6.94
C ALA A 80 6.68 4.08 -7.19
N GLY A 81 7.29 3.50 -8.24
CA GLY A 81 8.66 3.74 -8.64
C GLY A 81 9.69 3.25 -7.60
N THR A 82 10.97 3.38 -7.93
CA THR A 82 12.08 2.98 -7.06
C THR A 82 12.03 3.68 -5.70
N HIS A 83 11.66 4.97 -5.66
CA HIS A 83 11.51 5.72 -4.42
C HIS A 83 10.38 5.20 -3.54
N GLY A 84 9.23 4.86 -4.12
CA GLY A 84 8.12 4.23 -3.40
C GLY A 84 8.51 2.89 -2.81
N ALA A 85 9.23 2.06 -3.56
CA ALA A 85 9.76 0.79 -3.06
C ALA A 85 10.70 0.97 -1.87
N LYS A 86 11.60 1.96 -1.91
CA LYS A 86 12.49 2.32 -0.79
C LYS A 86 11.71 2.77 0.45
N HIS A 87 10.60 3.49 0.29
CA HIS A 87 9.75 3.86 1.42
C HIS A 87 9.10 2.63 2.06
N LEU A 88 8.49 1.77 1.26
CA LEU A 88 7.85 0.55 1.75
C LEU A 88 8.87 -0.39 2.43
N ALA A 89 10.05 -0.56 1.84
CA ALA A 89 11.12 -1.37 2.40
C ALA A 89 11.55 -0.92 3.80
N LYS A 90 11.56 0.39 4.09
CA LYS A 90 11.86 0.89 5.43
C LYS A 90 10.80 0.51 6.47
N ALA A 91 9.55 0.32 6.06
CA ALA A 91 8.44 -0.02 6.95
C ALA A 91 8.25 -1.54 7.11
N LEU A 92 8.62 -2.35 6.12
CA LEU A 92 8.44 -3.81 6.15
C LEU A 92 8.99 -4.49 7.42
N PRO A 93 10.18 -4.14 7.96
CA PRO A 93 10.67 -4.67 9.23
C PRO A 93 9.75 -4.45 10.43
N HIS A 94 8.86 -3.46 10.36
CA HIS A 94 7.93 -3.06 11.42
C HIS A 94 6.50 -3.52 11.15
N ALA A 95 6.18 -3.92 9.91
CA ALA A 95 4.87 -4.41 9.49
C ALA A 95 4.64 -5.87 9.94
N SER A 96 4.63 -6.09 11.25
CA SER A 96 4.68 -7.43 11.88
C SER A 96 3.51 -8.37 11.56
N LYS A 97 2.41 -7.85 11.02
CA LYS A 97 1.21 -8.61 10.65
C LYS A 97 1.03 -8.76 9.14
N LEU A 98 1.87 -8.11 8.34
CA LEU A 98 1.76 -8.18 6.89
C LEU A 98 2.18 -9.58 6.43
N GLU A 99 1.29 -10.24 5.73
CA GLU A 99 1.47 -11.60 5.20
C GLU A 99 1.62 -11.56 3.68
N LYS A 100 1.06 -10.55 3.01
CA LYS A 100 1.13 -10.38 1.57
C LYS A 100 1.33 -8.94 1.14
N LEU A 101 2.30 -8.72 0.25
CA LEU A 101 2.53 -7.47 -0.47
C LEU A 101 2.54 -7.73 -1.98
N ASP A 102 1.53 -7.24 -2.69
CA ASP A 102 1.50 -7.28 -4.16
C ASP A 102 1.69 -5.87 -4.72
N ILE A 103 2.89 -5.64 -5.26
CA ILE A 103 3.31 -4.38 -5.90
C ILE A 103 3.69 -4.65 -7.37
N GLY A 104 3.08 -5.64 -8.02
CA GLY A 104 3.29 -5.89 -9.44
C GLY A 104 2.95 -4.67 -10.31
N TRP A 105 3.64 -4.48 -11.44
CA TRP A 105 3.40 -3.36 -12.36
C TRP A 105 3.48 -1.98 -11.68
N ASN A 106 4.59 -1.68 -10.99
CA ASN A 106 4.80 -0.42 -10.27
C ASN A 106 6.08 0.34 -10.67
N ALA A 107 6.77 -0.11 -11.72
CA ALA A 107 8.02 0.46 -12.21
C ALA A 107 9.09 0.65 -11.11
N ILE A 108 9.18 -0.27 -10.13
CA ILE A 108 10.14 -0.12 -9.02
C ILE A 108 11.60 -0.31 -9.44
N GLY A 109 11.84 -0.97 -10.58
CA GLY A 109 13.18 -1.26 -11.10
C GLY A 109 13.97 -2.26 -10.27
N LEU A 110 15.15 -2.64 -10.76
CA LEU A 110 16.04 -3.59 -10.08
C LEU A 110 16.41 -3.16 -8.66
N GLU A 111 16.80 -1.89 -8.50
CA GLU A 111 17.22 -1.35 -7.20
C GLU A 111 16.06 -1.38 -6.17
N GLY A 112 14.85 -1.01 -6.61
CA GLY A 112 13.67 -1.04 -5.75
C GLY A 112 13.32 -2.45 -5.33
N ALA A 113 13.37 -3.40 -6.26
CA ALA A 113 13.14 -4.82 -6.01
C ALA A 113 14.14 -5.41 -4.99
N GLN A 114 15.45 -5.18 -5.21
CA GLN A 114 16.49 -5.61 -4.28
C GLN A 114 16.29 -5.01 -2.89
N THR A 115 15.93 -3.72 -2.82
CA THR A 115 15.69 -3.03 -1.55
C THR A 115 14.50 -3.64 -0.79
N LEU A 116 13.40 -3.97 -1.48
CA LEU A 116 12.26 -4.66 -0.87
C LEU A 116 12.67 -6.02 -0.33
N ILE A 117 13.29 -6.87 -1.16
CA ILE A 117 13.70 -8.23 -0.78
C ILE A 117 14.62 -8.21 0.43
N ASN A 118 15.63 -7.33 0.44
CA ASN A 118 16.59 -7.24 1.53
C ASN A 118 16.00 -6.70 2.85
N SER A 119 14.82 -6.06 2.80
CA SER A 119 14.17 -5.50 3.98
C SER A 119 13.26 -6.48 4.72
N ILE A 120 12.87 -7.58 4.09
CA ILE A 120 11.94 -8.55 4.64
C ILE A 120 12.63 -9.34 5.76
N LYS A 121 12.05 -9.30 6.96
CA LYS A 121 12.53 -10.04 8.14
C LYS A 121 11.62 -11.19 8.58
N SER A 122 10.43 -11.30 7.98
CA SER A 122 9.39 -12.28 8.28
C SER A 122 8.92 -12.96 6.99
N TYR A 123 8.20 -14.08 7.10
CA TYR A 123 7.58 -14.72 5.94
C TYR A 123 6.46 -13.83 5.40
N ILE A 124 6.77 -13.09 4.34
CA ILE A 124 5.82 -12.26 3.59
C ILE A 124 5.80 -12.80 2.16
N ASP A 125 4.61 -13.12 1.64
CA ASP A 125 4.41 -13.38 0.22
C ASP A 125 4.52 -12.06 -0.55
N ILE A 126 5.60 -11.89 -1.30
CA ILE A 126 5.87 -10.66 -2.05
C ILE A 126 5.77 -10.92 -3.56
N ASN A 127 4.83 -10.23 -4.21
CA ASN A 127 4.74 -10.19 -5.67
C ASN A 127 5.29 -8.87 -6.18
N ILE A 128 6.37 -8.96 -6.97
CA ILE A 128 7.03 -7.84 -7.67
C ILE A 128 7.04 -8.06 -9.18
N ASP A 129 6.10 -8.83 -9.74
CA ASP A 129 6.05 -9.12 -11.18
C ASP A 129 5.93 -7.85 -12.03
N CYS A 130 6.51 -7.90 -13.23
CA CYS A 130 6.40 -6.84 -14.24
C CYS A 130 6.82 -5.45 -13.73
N ASN A 131 7.92 -5.37 -12.98
CA ASN A 131 8.44 -4.15 -12.37
C ASN A 131 9.69 -3.56 -13.04
N THR A 132 9.95 -3.93 -14.30
CA THR A 132 11.16 -3.54 -15.04
C THR A 132 12.43 -4.04 -14.32
N ILE A 133 12.45 -5.32 -13.99
CA ILE A 133 13.60 -6.00 -13.41
C ILE A 133 14.29 -6.75 -14.57
N PRO A 134 15.50 -6.33 -14.99
CA PRO A 134 16.24 -7.04 -16.03
C PRO A 134 16.60 -8.46 -15.56
N HIS A 135 16.64 -9.40 -16.50
CA HIS A 135 17.00 -10.81 -16.27
C HIS A 135 18.43 -10.96 -15.74
#